data_AF-A0A4D6YC46-F1
#
_entry.id   AF-A0A4D6YC46-F1
#
_cell.length_a   1.000
_cell.length_b   1.000
_cell.length_c   1.000
_cell.angle_alpha   90.00
_cell.angle_beta   90.00
_cell.angle_gamma   90.00
#
_symmetry.space_group_name_H-M   'P 1'
#
loop_
_entity.id
_entity.type
_entity.pdbx_description
1 polymer ?
#
loop_
_entity_poly.entity_id
_entity_poly.type
_entity_poly.pdbx_seq_one_letter_code
_entity_poly.pdbx_strand_id
1 'polypeptide(L)' 'MNLIKENINIAELKKNLSDYLREQFNLKMQLSSGKLKQTHLIKKVRKKIAFIHTMITKTRKNNHNE' A
#
# COMPACT_ATOMS: atom_id res chain seq x y z
N MET A 1 -10.15 -1.75 11.38
CA MET A 1 -9.80 -0.94 10.20
C MET A 1 -9.45 0.42 10.74
N ASN A 2 -8.19 0.60 11.14
CA ASN A 2 -7.80 1.73 11.99
C ASN A 2 -7.45 2.94 11.14
N LEU A 3 -8.08 4.06 11.51
CA LEU A 3 -7.59 5.44 11.44
C LEU A 3 -6.75 5.76 10.21
N ILE A 4 -7.42 6.18 9.13
CA ILE A 4 -6.83 7.21 8.28
C ILE A 4 -7.48 8.50 8.75
N LYS A 5 -6.86 9.11 9.77
CA LYS A 5 -7.18 10.45 10.29
C LYS A 5 -7.14 11.45 9.13
N GLU A 6 -8.04 12.42 9.18
CA GLU A 6 -8.42 13.41 8.16
C GLU A 6 -7.33 14.41 7.73
N ASN A 7 -6.05 14.02 7.72
CA ASN A 7 -4.97 14.83 7.16
C ASN A 7 -3.92 13.92 6.54
N ILE A 8 -4.22 13.43 5.34
CA ILE A 8 -3.38 12.45 4.63
C ILE A 8 -2.16 13.18 4.06
N ASN A 9 -1.05 13.17 4.80
CA ASN A 9 0.21 13.71 4.31
C ASN A 9 0.81 12.76 3.25
N ILE A 10 1.22 13.31 2.10
CA ILE A 10 1.88 12.56 1.02
C ILE A 10 3.13 11.83 1.55
N ALA A 11 3.84 12.40 2.52
CA ALA A 11 5.00 11.77 3.14
C ALA A 11 4.64 10.46 3.87
N GLU A 12 3.52 10.44 4.58
CA GLU A 12 3.05 9.26 5.30
C GLU A 12 2.53 8.19 4.33
N LEU A 13 1.83 8.58 3.27
CA LEU A 13 1.45 7.66 2.19
C LEU A 13 2.67 7.00 1.55
N LYS A 14 3.74 7.75 1.29
CA LYS A 14 4.99 7.20 0.75
C LYS A 14 5.68 6.25 1.73
N LYS A 15 5.64 6.55 3.04
CA LYS A 15 6.15 5.65 4.08
C LYS A 15 5.37 4.32 4.08
N ASN A 16 4.04 4.39 4.11
CA ASN A 16 3.17 3.22 4.05
C ASN A 16 3.38 2.41 2.77
N LEU A 17 3.62 3.08 1.63
CA LEU A 17 3.96 2.41 0.38
C LEU A 17 5.25 1.60 0.50
N SER A 18 6.31 2.17 1.09
CA SER A 18 7.56 1.45 1.35
C SER A 18 7.34 0.22 2.22
N ASP A 19 6.51 0.32 3.25
CA ASP A 19 6.24 -0.80 4.15
C ASP A 19 5.45 -1.92 3.47
N TYR A 20 4.45 -1.57 2.64
CA TYR A 20 3.72 -2.57 1.85
C TYR A 20 4.57 -3.21 0.75
N LEU A 21 5.55 -2.50 0.18
CA LEU A 21 6.50 -3.10 -0.77
C LEU A 21 7.41 -4.12 -0.08
N ARG A 22 7.86 -3.84 1.15
CA ARG A 22 8.58 -4.83 1.97
C ARG A 22 7.70 -6.03 2.31
N GLU A 23 6.45 -5.80 2.72
CA GLU A 23 5.48 -6.87 2.99
C GLU A 23 5.27 -7.75 1.74
N GLN A 24 5.13 -7.13 0.56
CA GLN A 24 4.99 -7.83 -0.71
C GLN A 24 6.22 -8.71 -1.01
N PHE A 25 7.43 -8.20 -0.80
CA PHE A 25 8.67 -8.95 -0.99
C PHE A 25 8.72 -10.17 -0.06
N ASN A 26 8.42 -9.97 1.23
CA ASN A 26 8.39 -11.05 2.21
C ASN A 26 7.37 -12.15 1.84
N LEU A 27 6.16 -11.76 1.40
CA LEU A 27 5.15 -12.70 0.96
C LEU A 27 5.56 -13.47 -0.30
N LYS A 28 6.24 -12.79 -1.25
CA LYS A 28 6.81 -13.47 -2.43
C LYS A 28 7.88 -14.49 -2.03
N MET A 29 8.72 -14.15 -1.05
CA MET A 29 9.77 -15.05 -0.57
C MET A 29 9.22 -16.26 0.19
N GLN A 30 8.18 -16.05 1.00
CA GLN A 30 7.45 -17.14 1.66
C GLN A 30 6.72 -18.04 0.65
N LEU A 31 6.19 -17.46 -0.44
CA LEU A 31 5.56 -18.22 -1.51
C LEU A 31 6.60 -19.07 -2.26
N SER A 32 7.74 -18.50 -2.64
CA SER A 32 8.79 -19.25 -3.35
C SER A 32 9.40 -20.36 -2.49
N SER A 33 9.46 -20.17 -1.15
CA SER A 33 9.92 -21.21 -0.24
C SER A 33 8.85 -22.26 0.09
N GLY A 34 7.64 -22.15 -0.46
CA GLY A 34 6.51 -23.06 -0.18
C GLY A 34 5.92 -22.95 1.24
N LYS A 35 6.29 -21.94 2.02
CA LYS A 35 5.85 -21.78 3.43
C LYS A 35 4.60 -20.90 3.57
N LEU A 36 4.15 -20.26 2.50
CA LEU A 36 3.01 -19.36 2.53
C LEU A 36 1.67 -20.13 2.58
N LYS A 37 1.05 -20.15 3.76
CA LYS A 37 -0.28 -20.79 3.96
C LYS A 37 -1.44 -20.03 3.31
N GLN A 38 -1.36 -18.69 3.22
CA GLN A 38 -2.47 -17.84 2.78
C GLN A 38 -2.10 -17.00 1.55
N THR A 39 -2.34 -17.53 0.36
CA THR A 39 -1.97 -16.90 -0.92
C THR A 39 -2.74 -15.60 -1.21
N HIS A 40 -3.96 -15.46 -0.69
CA HIS A 40 -4.78 -14.27 -0.87
C HIS A 40 -4.18 -13.00 -0.22
N LEU A 41 -3.25 -13.15 0.73
CA LEU A 41 -2.54 -12.02 1.34
C LEU A 41 -1.73 -11.22 0.31
N ILE A 42 -1.15 -11.88 -0.70
CA ILE A 42 -0.43 -11.21 -1.80
C ILE A 42 -1.39 -10.29 -2.56
N LYS A 43 -2.61 -10.75 -2.86
CA LYS A 43 -3.65 -9.94 -3.52
C LYS A 43 -4.07 -8.76 -2.65
N LYS A 44 -4.17 -8.96 -1.34
CA LYS A 44 -4.50 -7.90 -0.37
C LYS A 44 -3.43 -6.80 -0.36
N VAL A 45 -2.15 -7.16 -0.28
CA VAL A 45 -1.04 -6.20 -0.29
C VAL A 45 -0.97 -5.44 -1.62
N ARG A 46 -1.14 -6.12 -2.76
CA ARG A 46 -1.21 -5.46 -4.08
C ARG A 46 -2.33 -4.41 -4.14
N LYS A 47 -3.51 -4.71 -3.59
CA LYS A 47 -4.63 -3.75 -3.53
C LYS A 47 -4.31 -2.54 -2.65
N LYS A 48 -3.64 -2.74 -1.51
CA LYS A 48 -3.22 -1.63 -0.63
C LYS A 48 -2.23 -0.69 -1.33
N ILE A 49 -1.26 -1.24 -2.06
CA ILE A 49 -0.31 -0.47 -2.87
C ILE A 49 -1.05 0.37 -3.91
N ALA A 50 -1.96 -0.25 -4.68
CA ALA A 50 -2.75 0.44 -5.68
C ALA A 50 -3.63 1.55 -5.07
N PHE A 51 -4.24 1.30 -3.90
CA PHE A 51 -5.01 2.30 -3.19
C PHE A 51 -4.17 3.52 -2.81
N ILE A 52 -2.95 3.33 -2.29
CA ILE A 52 -2.05 4.43 -1.96
C ILE A 52 -1.69 5.25 -3.19
N HIS A 53 -1.33 4.61 -4.30
CA HIS A 53 -1.05 5.34 -5.55
C HIS A 53 -2.26 6.18 -5.99
N THR A 54 -3.46 5.62 -5.93
CA THR A 54 -4.69 6.36 -6.24
C THR A 54 -4.90 7.54 -5.30
N MET A 55 -4.66 7.38 -3.99
CA MET A 55 -4.76 8.49 -3.04
C MET A 55 -3.76 9.60 -3.35
N ILE A 56 -2.49 9.26 -3.60
CA ILE A 56 -1.46 10.24 -3.99
C ILE A 56 -1.90 11.01 -5.25
N THR A 57 -2.42 10.31 -6.26
CA THR A 57 -2.91 10.93 -7.49
C THR A 57 -4.09 11.85 -7.22
N LYS A 58 -5.06 11.44 -6.39
CA LYS A 58 -6.20 12.29 -6.01
C LYS A 58 -5.75 13.56 -5.28
N THR A 59 -4.87 13.44 -4.29
CA THR A 59 -4.32 14.60 -3.56
C THR A 59 -3.60 15.56 -4.51
N ARG A 60 -2.78 15.04 -5.43
CA ARG A 60 -2.09 15.88 -6.43
C ARG A 60 -3.06 16.60 -7.37
N LYS A 61 -4.14 15.94 -7.80
CA LYS A 61 -5.12 16.50 -8.72
C LYS A 61 -5.94 17.62 -8.06
N ASN A 62 -6.32 17.44 -6.79
CA ASN A 62 -7.02 18.47 -6.02
C ASN A 62 -6.16 19.74 -5.88
N ASN A 63 -4.88 19.60 -5.53
CA ASN A 63 -3.96 20.74 -5.41
C ASN A 63 -3.66 21.48 -6.73
N HIS A 64 -4.02 20.90 -7.88
CA HIS A 64 -3.78 21.50 -9.20
C HIS A 64 -5.06 22.13 -9.78
N ASN A 65 -6.21 21.89 -9.16
CA ASN A 65 -7.51 22.44 -9.54
C ASN A 65 -7.96 23.59 -8.62
N GLU A 66 -7.12 23.94 -7.65
CA GLU A 66 -7.13 25.21 -6.88
C GLU A 66 -6.05 26.14 -7.44
#